data_AF-A0A923IDG9-F1
#
_entry.id   AF-A0A923IDG9-F1
#
_cell.length_a   1.000
_cell.length_b   1.000
_cell.length_c   1.000
_cell.angle_alpha   90.00
_cell.angle_beta   90.00
_cell.angle_gamma   90.00
#
_symmetry.space_group_name_H-M   'P 1'
#
loop_
_entity.id
_entity.type
_entity.pdbx_description
1 polymer ?
#
loop_
_entity_poly.entity_id
_entity_poly.type
_entity_poly.pdbx_seq_one_letter_code
_entity_poly.pdbx_strand_id
1 'polypeptide(L)'
;MNTRCTAWEALLDAYLDGALDGSDEAFFRSHAADCDRCRDLLRLVSADLPALAVEDEAPRLADSVIAVTSGPACGRAEALLVTRPDGGLSADEALLLQAHLEHCPPCSDLARALDVALTTVRELAEPELDLAFTYDVLRATSATRARKRGGALPRLADRLGAWWQGQAARPQFPWEVAFAATVVLVLLFGTPLSPARRAPARALAAVQASPSWMIDTAGELTGVAGAGIGAVQQDVTERRNRTAPDRADFLRHVREAGTALLNGDPGAAAARLRVAGGDLMQLWRDWRGEEPDADD
;
A
#
# COMPACT_ATOMS: atom_id res chain seq x y z
N MET A 1 49.32 29.48 -0.41
CA MET A 1 49.48 28.83 -1.73
C MET A 1 50.74 29.39 -2.37
N ASN A 2 51.65 28.56 -2.85
CA ASN A 2 52.91 29.02 -3.45
C ASN A 2 52.61 29.55 -4.87
N THR A 3 53.06 30.77 -5.19
CA THR A 3 52.78 31.44 -6.48
C THR A 3 53.32 30.67 -7.68
N ARG A 4 54.33 29.82 -7.48
CA ARG A 4 54.84 28.90 -8.50
C ARG A 4 53.90 27.74 -8.82
N CYS A 5 53.18 27.23 -7.83
CA CYS A 5 52.21 26.15 -8.07
C CYS A 5 51.01 26.67 -8.86
N THR A 6 50.55 27.89 -8.59
CA THR A 6 49.44 28.50 -9.35
C THR A 6 49.85 28.82 -10.79
N ALA A 7 51.10 29.25 -11.01
CA ALA A 7 51.63 29.45 -12.36
C ALA A 7 51.76 28.12 -13.11
N TRP A 8 52.18 27.05 -12.42
CA TRP A 8 52.23 25.70 -12.98
C TRP A 8 50.84 25.15 -13.33
N GLU A 9 49.86 25.31 -12.42
CA GLU A 9 48.47 24.88 -12.66
C GLU A 9 47.85 25.60 -13.86
N ALA A 10 48.17 26.88 -14.08
CA ALA A 10 47.71 27.64 -15.25
C ALA A 10 48.29 27.15 -16.59
N LEU A 11 49.41 26.43 -16.58
CA LEU A 11 50.06 25.87 -17.76
C LEU A 11 49.63 24.41 -18.04
N LEU A 12 48.84 23.81 -17.15
CA LEU A 12 48.46 22.40 -17.25
C LEU A 12 47.65 22.11 -18.52
N ASP A 13 46.65 22.92 -18.85
CA ASP A 13 45.83 22.69 -20.05
C ASP A 13 46.67 22.76 -21.34
N ALA A 14 47.54 23.78 -21.45
CA ALA A 14 48.44 23.93 -22.58
C ALA A 14 49.45 22.77 -22.70
N TYR A 15 49.87 22.18 -21.56
CA TYR A 15 50.70 20.97 -21.56
C TYR A 15 49.94 19.76 -22.12
N LEU A 16 48.68 19.56 -21.71
CA LEU A 16 47.84 18.46 -22.19
C LEU A 16 47.52 18.57 -23.67
N ASP A 17 47.34 19.80 -24.16
CA ASP A 17 47.11 20.09 -25.58
C ASP A 17 48.39 20.03 -26.43
N GLY A 18 49.56 19.84 -25.81
CA GLY A 18 50.86 19.85 -26.50
C GLY A 18 51.24 21.23 -27.07
N ALA A 19 50.69 22.30 -26.52
CA ALA A 19 50.80 23.67 -27.01
C ALA A 19 51.79 24.55 -26.23
N LEU A 20 52.54 23.98 -25.27
CA LEU A 20 53.54 24.72 -24.50
C LEU A 20 54.78 25.07 -25.34
N ASP A 21 55.31 26.27 -25.13
CA ASP A 21 56.61 26.63 -25.66
C ASP A 21 57.76 25.99 -24.86
N GLY A 22 58.96 25.95 -25.44
CA GLY A 22 60.10 25.25 -24.83
C GLY A 22 60.57 25.83 -23.49
N SER A 23 60.27 27.10 -23.21
CA SER A 23 60.65 27.73 -21.93
C SER A 23 59.64 27.38 -20.83
N ASP A 24 58.36 27.40 -21.15
CA ASP A 24 57.29 27.04 -20.23
C ASP A 24 57.25 25.53 -19.99
N GLU A 25 57.55 24.70 -20.99
CA GLU A 25 57.68 23.25 -20.82
C GLU A 25 58.83 22.90 -19.86
N ALA A 26 59.97 23.58 -19.97
CA ALA A 26 61.10 23.38 -19.06
C ALA A 26 60.75 23.80 -17.61
N PHE A 27 60.05 24.92 -17.44
CA PHE A 27 59.52 25.33 -16.13
C PHE A 27 58.51 24.31 -15.59
N PHE A 28 57.58 23.85 -16.42
CA PHE A 28 56.53 22.92 -16.06
C PHE A 28 57.10 21.58 -15.57
N ARG A 29 58.04 21.01 -16.33
CA ARG A 29 58.71 19.74 -15.99
C ARG A 29 59.60 19.88 -14.75
N SER A 30 60.38 20.95 -14.65
CA SER A 30 61.26 21.17 -13.49
C SER A 30 60.47 21.37 -12.19
N HIS A 31 59.38 22.14 -12.22
CA HIS A 31 58.54 22.34 -11.04
C HIS A 31 57.83 21.05 -10.59
N ALA A 32 57.31 20.25 -11.53
CA ALA A 32 56.70 18.95 -11.21
C ALA A 32 57.73 17.95 -10.65
N ALA A 33 59.00 18.05 -11.05
CA ALA A 33 60.06 17.25 -10.45
C ALA A 33 60.34 17.66 -8.99
N ASP A 34 60.27 18.94 -8.67
CA ASP A 34 60.64 19.47 -7.35
C ASP A 34 59.48 19.58 -6.35
N CYS A 35 58.22 19.60 -6.82
CA CYS A 35 57.04 19.76 -5.97
C CYS A 35 56.15 18.51 -5.96
N ASP A 36 56.08 17.82 -4.82
CA ASP A 36 55.31 16.57 -4.68
C ASP A 36 53.83 16.74 -5.03
N ARG A 37 53.20 17.86 -4.63
CA ARG A 37 51.78 18.15 -4.95
C ARG A 37 51.54 18.23 -6.47
N CYS A 38 52.37 19.01 -7.18
CA CYS A 38 52.23 19.16 -8.62
C CYS A 38 52.58 17.87 -9.36
N ARG A 39 53.53 17.09 -8.84
CA ARG A 39 53.86 15.75 -9.35
C ARG A 39 52.69 14.79 -9.25
N ASP A 40 52.00 14.76 -8.11
CA ASP A 40 50.86 13.88 -7.88
C ASP A 40 49.66 14.29 -8.74
N LEU A 41 49.42 15.59 -8.91
CA LEU A 41 48.40 16.09 -9.82
C LEU A 41 48.70 15.68 -11.27
N LEU A 42 49.95 15.87 -11.72
CA LEU A 42 50.36 15.46 -13.06
C LEU A 42 50.18 13.95 -13.26
N ARG A 43 50.51 13.12 -12.26
CA ARG A 43 50.29 11.67 -12.30
C ARG A 43 48.82 11.30 -12.43
N LEU A 44 47.93 11.95 -11.67
CA LEU A 44 46.48 11.71 -11.75
C LEU A 44 45.96 11.99 -13.16
N VAL A 45 46.28 13.16 -13.71
CA VAL A 45 45.80 13.58 -15.02
C VAL A 45 46.42 12.74 -16.16
N SER A 46 47.71 12.40 -16.05
CA SER A 46 48.40 11.59 -17.07
C SER A 46 48.12 10.09 -16.99
N ALA A 47 47.63 9.56 -15.86
CA ALA A 47 47.25 8.16 -15.74
C ALA A 47 45.91 7.85 -16.44
N ASP A 48 45.02 8.84 -16.58
CA ASP A 48 43.71 8.67 -17.21
C ASP A 48 43.74 8.87 -18.74
N LEU A 49 44.76 9.56 -19.27
CA LEU A 49 44.89 9.84 -20.71
C LEU A 49 45.18 8.62 -21.62
N PRO A 50 46.00 7.63 -21.23
CA PRO A 50 46.26 6.46 -22.07
C PRO A 50 45.03 5.57 -22.27
N ALA A 51 44.00 5.69 -21.42
CA ALA A 51 42.73 4.97 -21.57
C ALA A 51 41.80 5.61 -22.62
N LEU A 52 42.08 6.85 -23.06
CA LEU A 52 41.25 7.62 -23.99
C LEU A 52 41.86 7.73 -25.40
N ALA A 53 43.12 7.31 -25.58
CA ALA A 53 43.86 7.43 -26.85
C ALA A 53 43.65 6.24 -27.82
N VAL A 54 42.60 5.44 -27.63
CA VAL A 54 42.18 4.44 -28.62
C VAL A 54 41.13 5.09 -29.50
N GLU A 55 41.50 5.44 -30.73
CA GLU A 55 40.67 6.19 -31.70
C GLU A 55 39.32 5.51 -32.07
N ASP A 56 39.05 4.31 -31.56
CA ASP A 56 37.81 3.53 -31.75
C ASP A 56 36.86 3.57 -30.52
N GLU A 57 37.24 4.26 -29.44
CA GLU A 57 36.54 4.27 -28.14
C GLU A 57 35.68 5.53 -27.91
N ALA A 58 35.93 6.62 -28.66
CA ALA A 58 35.27 7.91 -28.47
C ALA A 58 33.72 7.87 -28.59
N PRO A 59 33.12 7.09 -29.53
CA PRO A 59 31.66 6.92 -29.56
C PRO A 59 31.13 6.22 -28.30
N ARG A 60 31.85 5.20 -27.81
CA ARG A 60 31.44 4.43 -26.63
C ARG A 60 31.54 5.25 -25.36
N LEU A 61 32.51 6.15 -25.26
CA LEU A 61 32.63 7.04 -24.11
C LEU A 61 31.49 8.05 -24.09
N ALA A 62 31.17 8.68 -25.23
CA ALA A 62 30.02 9.58 -25.35
C ALA A 62 28.71 8.86 -24.99
N ASP A 63 28.51 7.65 -25.51
CA ASP A 63 27.36 6.81 -25.17
C ASP A 63 27.32 6.45 -23.68
N SER A 64 28.48 6.16 -23.07
CA SER A 64 28.57 5.84 -21.64
C SER A 64 28.30 7.05 -20.75
N VAL A 65 28.79 8.23 -21.12
CA VAL A 65 28.57 9.47 -20.38
C VAL A 65 27.10 9.86 -20.50
N ILE A 66 26.51 9.81 -21.70
CA ILE A 66 25.08 10.07 -21.92
C ILE A 66 24.23 9.07 -21.14
N ALA A 67 24.59 7.77 -21.11
CA ALA A 67 23.87 6.76 -20.35
C ALA A 67 23.92 7.02 -18.83
N VAL A 68 25.05 7.52 -18.32
CA VAL A 68 25.22 7.84 -16.89
C VAL A 68 24.53 9.15 -16.51
N THR A 69 24.61 10.19 -17.34
CA THR A 69 24.09 11.53 -17.00
C THR A 69 22.62 11.71 -17.32
N SER A 70 22.08 10.98 -18.30
CA SER A 70 20.71 11.15 -18.80
C SER A 70 19.75 10.08 -18.26
N GLY A 71 20.27 9.09 -17.53
CA GLY A 71 19.59 7.85 -17.21
C GLY A 71 19.34 7.00 -18.48
N PRO A 72 18.81 5.78 -18.34
CA PRO A 72 18.42 4.98 -19.49
C PRO A 72 17.32 5.73 -20.26
N ALA A 73 17.62 6.15 -21.50
CA ALA A 73 16.71 6.93 -22.34
C ALA A 73 15.30 6.29 -22.45
N CYS A 74 15.25 4.95 -22.47
CA CYS A 74 13.99 4.19 -22.45
C CYS A 74 13.17 4.44 -21.18
N GLY A 75 13.79 4.46 -20.00
CA GLY A 75 13.07 4.72 -18.74
C GLY A 75 12.45 6.12 -18.70
N ARG A 76 13.13 7.11 -19.28
CA ARG A 76 12.55 8.46 -19.45
C ARG A 76 11.42 8.46 -20.49
N ALA A 77 11.60 7.77 -21.62
CA ALA A 77 10.55 7.65 -22.64
C ALA A 77 9.28 6.97 -22.09
N GLU A 78 9.44 5.90 -21.30
CA GLU A 78 8.36 5.19 -20.62
C GLU A 78 7.56 6.12 -19.69
N ALA A 79 8.25 6.95 -18.90
CA ALA A 79 7.59 7.93 -18.05
C ALA A 79 6.79 8.97 -18.85
N LEU A 80 7.34 9.48 -19.96
CA LEU A 80 6.66 10.44 -20.84
C LEU A 80 5.47 9.81 -21.58
N LEU A 81 5.54 8.52 -21.94
CA LEU A 81 4.43 7.81 -22.58
C LEU A 81 3.17 7.77 -21.69
N VAL A 82 3.32 7.66 -20.37
CA VAL A 82 2.20 7.67 -19.43
C VAL A 82 1.55 9.05 -19.33
N THR A 83 2.31 10.14 -19.48
CA THR A 83 1.80 11.52 -19.38
C THR A 83 1.17 12.03 -20.68
N ARG A 84 1.51 11.43 -21.83
CA ARG A 84 1.02 11.79 -23.16
C ARG A 84 -0.51 11.89 -23.28
N PRO A 85 -1.32 10.92 -22.79
CA PRO A 85 -2.77 10.92 -23.01
C PRO A 85 -3.50 12.08 -22.36
N ASP A 86 -2.92 12.61 -21.28
CA ASP A 86 -3.47 13.73 -20.51
C ASP A 86 -3.10 15.09 -21.10
N GLY A 87 -2.31 15.12 -22.17
CA GLY A 87 -1.82 16.36 -22.79
C GLY A 87 -0.81 17.12 -21.92
N GLY A 88 -0.20 16.46 -20.93
CA GLY A 88 0.71 17.08 -19.96
C GLY A 88 2.15 17.27 -20.45
N LEU A 89 2.47 16.86 -21.69
CA LEU A 89 3.81 16.96 -22.26
C LEU A 89 4.08 18.37 -22.80
N SER A 90 5.25 18.93 -22.49
CA SER A 90 5.76 20.12 -23.17
C SER A 90 6.12 19.82 -24.64
N ALA A 91 6.22 20.86 -25.46
CA ALA A 91 6.58 20.70 -26.88
C ALA A 91 7.96 20.01 -27.07
N ASP A 92 8.93 20.35 -26.22
CA ASP A 92 10.27 19.76 -26.26
C ASP A 92 10.25 18.28 -25.85
N GLU A 93 9.48 17.93 -24.82
CA GLU A 93 9.32 16.53 -24.39
C GLU A 93 8.60 15.69 -25.45
N ALA A 94 7.59 16.25 -26.11
CA ALA A 94 6.91 15.59 -27.21
C ALA A 94 7.85 15.33 -28.39
N LEU A 95 8.71 16.31 -28.73
CA LEU A 95 9.71 16.17 -29.79
C LEU A 95 10.76 15.10 -29.45
N LEU A 96 11.30 15.12 -28.22
CA LEU A 96 12.29 14.14 -27.74
C LEU A 96 11.70 12.73 -27.70
N LEU A 97 10.47 12.59 -27.21
CA LEU A 97 9.76 11.32 -27.18
C LEU A 97 9.54 10.80 -28.61
N GLN A 98 9.09 11.66 -29.52
CA GLN A 98 8.87 11.29 -30.93
C GLN A 98 10.17 10.79 -31.57
N ALA A 99 11.28 11.53 -31.43
CA ALA A 99 12.58 11.13 -31.95
C ALA A 99 13.05 9.77 -31.38
N HIS A 100 12.76 9.50 -30.10
CA HIS A 100 13.09 8.22 -29.48
C HIS A 100 12.24 7.06 -30.04
N LEU A 101 10.93 7.26 -30.21
CA LEU A 101 10.02 6.25 -30.73
C LEU A 101 10.37 5.84 -32.17
N GLU A 102 10.93 6.76 -32.96
CA GLU A 102 11.41 6.48 -34.33
C GLU A 102 12.62 5.53 -34.36
N HIS A 103 13.42 5.48 -33.28
CA HIS A 103 14.68 4.75 -33.24
C HIS A 103 14.70 3.57 -32.25
N CYS A 104 13.66 3.44 -31.40
CA CYS A 104 13.58 2.43 -30.34
C CYS A 104 12.33 1.52 -30.52
N PRO A 105 12.47 0.33 -31.14
CA PRO A 105 11.35 -0.60 -31.34
C PRO A 105 10.61 -1.00 -30.05
N PRO A 106 11.28 -1.29 -28.92
CA PRO A 106 10.58 -1.61 -27.67
C PRO A 106 9.65 -0.49 -27.17
N CYS A 107 10.10 0.77 -27.25
CA CYS A 107 9.31 1.91 -26.82
C CYS A 107 8.16 2.20 -27.79
N SER A 108 8.34 1.99 -29.09
CA SER A 108 7.25 2.16 -30.08
C SER A 108 6.18 1.08 -29.96
N ASP A 109 6.56 -0.15 -29.62
CA ASP A 109 5.62 -1.23 -29.32
C ASP A 109 4.83 -0.94 -28.03
N LEU A 110 5.49 -0.43 -26.98
CA LEU A 110 4.82 0.01 -25.75
C LEU A 110 3.83 1.15 -26.03
N ALA A 111 4.23 2.17 -26.80
CA ALA A 111 3.35 3.28 -27.17
C ALA A 111 2.08 2.77 -27.88
N ARG A 112 2.24 1.85 -28.83
CA ARG A 112 1.12 1.23 -29.55
C ARG A 112 0.20 0.44 -28.63
N ALA A 113 0.77 -0.32 -27.67
CA ALA A 113 0.00 -1.08 -26.69
C ALA A 113 -0.82 -0.16 -25.77
N LEU A 114 -0.23 0.96 -25.31
CA LEU A 114 -0.92 1.97 -24.52
C LEU A 114 -2.05 2.64 -25.30
N ASP A 115 -1.83 3.01 -26.57
CA ASP A 115 -2.87 3.60 -27.43
C ASP A 115 -4.06 2.65 -27.63
N VAL A 116 -3.80 1.35 -27.84
CA VAL A 116 -4.85 0.32 -27.92
C VAL A 116 -5.61 0.22 -26.60
N ALA A 117 -4.92 0.11 -25.47
CA ALA A 117 -5.54 -0.01 -24.15
C ALA A 117 -6.42 1.21 -23.82
N LEU A 118 -5.94 2.43 -24.09
CA LEU A 118 -6.69 3.66 -23.86
C LEU A 118 -7.91 3.77 -24.76
N THR A 119 -7.81 3.31 -26.01
CA THR A 119 -8.95 3.25 -26.92
C THR A 119 -10.02 2.30 -26.38
N THR A 120 -9.64 1.09 -25.97
CA THR A 120 -10.57 0.13 -25.35
C THR A 120 -11.21 0.68 -24.08
N VAL A 121 -10.43 1.34 -23.21
CA VAL A 121 -10.97 1.95 -21.99
C VAL A 121 -11.97 3.07 -22.33
N ARG A 122 -11.70 3.89 -23.34
CA ARG A 122 -12.61 4.96 -23.79
C ARG A 122 -13.90 4.39 -24.38
N GLU A 123 -13.81 3.33 -25.19
CA GLU A 123 -14.97 2.63 -25.73
C GLU A 123 -15.83 2.00 -24.62
N LEU A 124 -15.21 1.52 -23.54
CA LEU A 124 -15.92 1.02 -22.36
C LEU A 124 -16.47 2.13 -21.45
N ALA A 125 -15.91 3.34 -21.54
CA ALA A 125 -16.22 4.47 -20.67
C ALA A 125 -17.38 5.34 -21.15
N GLU A 126 -17.99 5.02 -22.30
CA GLU A 126 -19.27 5.59 -22.73
C GLU A 126 -20.43 4.63 -22.40
N PRO A 127 -20.91 4.56 -21.14
CA PRO A 127 -22.26 4.08 -20.94
C PRO A 127 -23.20 5.10 -21.61
N GLU A 128 -24.06 4.64 -22.51
CA GLU A 128 -25.24 5.41 -22.92
C GLU A 128 -26.07 5.69 -21.66
N LEU A 129 -25.85 6.85 -21.05
CA LEU A 129 -26.62 7.28 -19.90
C LEU A 129 -28.00 7.71 -20.40
N ASP A 130 -28.97 6.80 -20.29
CA ASP A 130 -30.35 7.12 -20.60
C ASP A 130 -30.86 8.28 -19.71
N LEU A 131 -31.80 9.05 -20.25
CA LEU A 131 -32.52 10.11 -19.56
C LEU A 131 -33.17 9.59 -18.26
N ALA A 132 -33.56 8.31 -18.20
CA ALA A 132 -34.05 7.68 -16.98
C ALA A 132 -33.01 7.68 -15.85
N PHE A 133 -31.74 7.36 -16.15
CA PHE A 133 -30.66 7.40 -15.16
C PHE A 133 -30.44 8.82 -14.63
N THR A 134 -30.42 9.82 -15.52
CA THR A 134 -30.29 11.22 -15.13
C THR A 134 -31.44 11.65 -14.21
N TYR A 135 -32.67 11.24 -14.54
CA TYR A 135 -33.85 11.52 -13.73
C TYR A 135 -33.76 10.85 -12.34
N ASP A 136 -33.30 9.60 -12.28
CA ASP A 136 -33.14 8.86 -11.04
C ASP A 136 -32.08 9.46 -10.12
N VAL A 137 -30.94 9.90 -10.69
CA VAL A 137 -29.89 10.60 -9.93
C VAL A 137 -30.41 11.94 -9.41
N LEU A 138 -31.11 12.72 -10.24
CA LEU A 138 -31.70 13.99 -9.82
C LEU A 138 -32.77 13.79 -8.75
N ARG A 139 -33.60 12.75 -8.86
CA ARG A 139 -34.62 12.40 -7.86
C ARG A 139 -33.98 11.97 -6.54
N ALA A 140 -32.95 11.11 -6.59
CA ALA A 140 -32.24 10.66 -5.40
C ALA A 140 -31.54 11.82 -4.69
N THR A 141 -30.81 12.66 -5.43
CA THR A 141 -30.09 13.80 -4.86
C THR A 141 -31.02 14.90 -4.33
N SER A 142 -32.12 15.20 -5.04
CA SER A 142 -33.13 16.18 -4.59
C SER A 142 -33.95 15.70 -3.39
N ALA A 143 -34.34 14.42 -3.34
CA ALA A 143 -35.03 13.83 -2.19
C ALA A 143 -34.17 13.86 -0.91
N THR A 144 -32.85 13.70 -1.07
CA THR A 144 -31.89 13.77 0.04
C THR A 144 -31.76 15.20 0.59
N ARG A 145 -31.83 16.21 -0.30
CA ARG A 145 -31.85 17.63 0.06
C ARG A 145 -33.17 18.04 0.74
N ALA A 146 -34.30 17.49 0.30
CA ALA A 146 -35.61 17.69 0.90
C ALA A 146 -35.70 17.08 2.31
N ARG A 147 -35.18 15.86 2.52
CA ARG A 147 -35.12 15.22 3.85
C ARG A 147 -34.25 15.96 4.86
N LYS A 148 -33.22 16.69 4.42
CA LYS A 148 -32.37 17.50 5.31
C LYS A 148 -33.11 18.72 5.91
N ARG A 149 -34.27 19.10 5.34
CA ARG A 149 -35.14 20.18 5.83
C ARG A 149 -36.30 19.70 6.71
N GLY A 150 -36.64 18.41 6.71
CA GLY A 150 -37.68 17.82 7.56
C GLY A 150 -37.07 17.21 8.83
N GLY A 151 -37.19 17.92 9.95
CA GLY A 151 -36.57 17.60 11.24
C GLY A 151 -37.14 16.37 11.96
N ALA A 152 -36.91 15.18 11.41
CA ALA A 152 -37.00 13.94 12.17
C ALA A 152 -35.74 13.12 11.84
N LEU A 153 -34.83 13.03 12.81
CA LEU A 153 -33.63 12.20 12.68
C LEU A 153 -34.07 10.73 12.62
N PRO A 154 -33.98 10.04 11.46
CA PRO A 154 -34.15 8.59 11.45
C PRO A 154 -33.07 7.96 12.34
N ARG A 155 -33.41 6.85 12.99
CA ARG A 155 -32.47 6.13 13.85
C ARG A 155 -31.23 5.79 13.01
N LEU A 156 -30.05 5.96 13.61
CA LEU A 156 -28.75 5.80 12.94
C LEU A 156 -28.63 4.45 12.24
N ALA A 157 -29.30 3.42 12.77
CA ALA A 157 -29.43 2.09 12.20
C ALA A 157 -30.13 2.08 10.83
N ASP A 158 -31.21 2.82 10.64
CA ASP A 158 -31.95 2.87 9.36
C ASP A 158 -31.12 3.56 8.27
N ARG A 159 -30.33 4.57 8.65
CA ARG A 159 -29.38 5.24 7.76
C ARG A 159 -28.24 4.32 7.35
N LEU A 160 -27.66 3.59 8.29
CA LEU A 160 -26.63 2.61 8.02
C LEU A 160 -27.16 1.48 7.12
N GLY A 161 -28.37 0.97 7.39
CA GLY A 161 -29.00 -0.07 6.59
C GLY A 161 -29.26 0.35 5.14
N ALA A 162 -29.85 1.52 4.93
CA ALA A 162 -30.10 2.04 3.58
C ALA A 162 -28.80 2.34 2.82
N TRP A 163 -27.78 2.85 3.50
CA TRP A 163 -26.45 3.05 2.93
C TRP A 163 -25.80 1.71 2.55
N TRP A 164 -25.85 0.71 3.42
CA TRP A 164 -25.32 -0.64 3.17
C TRP A 164 -26.00 -1.31 1.97
N GLN A 165 -27.32 -1.17 1.84
CA GLN A 165 -28.06 -1.71 0.69
C GLN A 165 -27.65 -1.03 -0.62
N GLY A 166 -27.45 0.29 -0.61
CA GLY A 166 -26.95 1.03 -1.79
C GLY A 166 -25.52 0.63 -2.18
N GLN A 167 -24.67 0.37 -1.19
CA GLN A 167 -23.29 -0.07 -1.46
C GLN A 167 -23.23 -1.53 -1.93
N ALA A 168 -24.08 -2.42 -1.39
CA ALA A 168 -24.14 -3.82 -1.78
C ALA A 168 -24.52 -4.05 -3.25
N ALA A 169 -25.19 -3.09 -3.89
CA ALA A 169 -25.51 -3.14 -5.32
C ALA A 169 -24.30 -2.85 -6.22
N ARG A 170 -23.17 -2.38 -5.69
CA ARG A 170 -21.96 -2.14 -6.50
C ARG A 170 -21.22 -3.44 -6.77
N PRO A 171 -20.81 -3.71 -8.02
CA PRO A 171 -20.07 -4.93 -8.37
C PRO A 171 -18.71 -5.05 -7.64
N GLN A 172 -18.16 -3.92 -7.19
CA GLN A 172 -16.88 -3.84 -6.49
C GLN A 172 -17.02 -4.05 -4.97
N PHE A 173 -18.23 -4.02 -4.42
CA PHE A 173 -18.44 -4.04 -2.98
C PHE A 173 -17.88 -5.29 -2.27
N PRO A 174 -18.00 -6.52 -2.82
CA PRO A 174 -17.50 -7.71 -2.13
C PRO A 174 -15.98 -7.68 -1.90
N TRP A 175 -15.21 -7.13 -2.85
CA TRP A 175 -13.74 -7.08 -2.72
C TRP A 175 -13.32 -6.01 -1.71
N GLU A 176 -13.98 -4.84 -1.73
CA GLU A 176 -13.72 -3.75 -0.77
C GLU A 176 -14.03 -4.20 0.67
N VAL A 177 -15.13 -4.93 0.87
CA VAL A 177 -15.50 -5.48 2.19
C VAL A 177 -14.52 -6.56 2.63
N ALA A 178 -14.11 -7.46 1.73
CA ALA A 178 -13.12 -8.49 2.04
C ALA A 178 -11.78 -7.87 2.43
N PHE A 179 -11.34 -6.82 1.70
CA PHE A 179 -10.12 -6.08 2.01
C PHE A 179 -10.24 -5.36 3.36
N ALA A 180 -11.32 -4.62 3.58
CA ALA A 180 -11.56 -3.91 4.84
C ALA A 180 -11.63 -4.88 6.03
N ALA A 181 -12.33 -6.01 5.88
CA ALA A 181 -12.38 -7.06 6.89
C ALA A 181 -10.99 -7.65 7.17
N THR A 182 -10.18 -7.87 6.13
CA THR A 182 -8.81 -8.35 6.27
C THR A 182 -7.94 -7.34 7.01
N VAL A 183 -8.02 -6.05 6.67
CA VAL A 183 -7.30 -4.98 7.37
C VAL A 183 -7.74 -4.92 8.83
N VAL A 184 -9.04 -5.00 9.12
CA VAL A 184 -9.54 -5.04 10.50
C VAL A 184 -8.99 -6.25 11.24
N LEU A 185 -9.01 -7.45 10.65
CA LEU A 185 -8.42 -8.65 11.25
C LEU A 185 -6.92 -8.49 11.51
N VAL A 186 -6.16 -7.96 10.55
CA VAL A 186 -4.73 -7.71 10.70
C VAL A 186 -4.46 -6.66 11.77
N LEU A 187 -5.27 -5.61 11.86
CA LEU A 187 -5.16 -4.63 12.93
C LEU A 187 -5.49 -5.25 14.29
N LEU A 188 -6.55 -6.07 14.37
CA LEU A 188 -6.99 -6.73 15.60
C LEU A 188 -6.05 -7.84 16.07
N PHE A 189 -5.33 -8.51 15.18
CA PHE A 189 -4.51 -9.68 15.56
C PHE A 189 -3.01 -9.51 15.29
N GLY A 190 -2.63 -8.70 14.31
CA GLY A 190 -1.25 -8.54 13.83
C GLY A 190 -0.49 -7.36 14.43
N THR A 191 -1.16 -6.30 14.92
CA THR A 191 -0.44 -5.13 15.46
C THR A 191 -0.02 -5.31 16.92
N PRO A 192 1.19 -4.86 17.30
CA PRO A 192 1.73 -5.06 18.67
C PRO A 192 0.93 -4.30 19.75
N LEU A 193 0.15 -3.30 19.35
CA LEU A 193 -0.69 -2.49 20.23
C LEU A 193 -2.13 -3.02 20.36
N SER A 194 -2.48 -4.14 19.69
CA SER A 194 -3.84 -4.65 19.70
C SER A 194 -4.26 -5.26 21.06
N PRO A 195 -5.47 -4.94 21.56
CA PRO A 195 -6.04 -5.54 22.77
C PRO A 195 -6.32 -7.05 22.62
N ALA A 196 -6.50 -7.55 21.39
CA ALA A 196 -6.88 -8.94 21.12
C ALA A 196 -5.69 -9.84 20.75
N ARG A 197 -4.45 -9.35 20.73
CA ARG A 197 -3.27 -10.13 20.36
C ARG A 197 -3.05 -11.38 21.23
N ARG A 198 -3.51 -11.35 22.48
CA ARG A 198 -3.44 -12.49 23.41
C ARG A 198 -4.61 -13.46 23.28
N ALA A 199 -5.66 -13.13 22.53
CA ALA A 199 -6.85 -13.97 22.40
C ALA A 199 -6.56 -15.32 21.70
N PRO A 200 -5.75 -15.39 20.60
CA PRO A 200 -5.43 -16.66 19.96
C PRO A 200 -4.58 -17.56 20.87
N ALA A 201 -3.58 -16.98 21.54
CA ALA A 201 -2.74 -17.71 22.49
C ALA A 201 -3.53 -18.20 23.71
N ARG A 202 -4.48 -17.41 24.21
CA ARG A 202 -5.38 -17.80 25.32
C ARG A 202 -6.43 -18.82 24.88
N ALA A 203 -6.94 -18.73 23.65
CA ALA A 203 -7.86 -19.73 23.10
C ALA A 203 -7.14 -21.07 22.89
N LEU A 204 -5.92 -21.04 22.34
CA LEU A 204 -5.08 -22.23 22.19
C LEU A 204 -4.68 -22.81 23.56
N ALA A 205 -4.26 -21.97 24.50
CA ALA A 205 -3.94 -22.39 25.86
C ALA A 205 -5.17 -22.94 26.59
N ALA A 206 -6.37 -22.40 26.39
CA ALA A 206 -7.60 -22.92 27.00
C ALA A 206 -8.06 -24.23 26.37
N VAL A 207 -7.72 -24.49 25.10
CA VAL A 207 -7.97 -25.78 24.45
C VAL A 207 -6.92 -26.81 24.84
N GLN A 208 -5.67 -26.40 25.07
CA GLN A 208 -4.57 -27.27 25.51
C GLN A 208 -4.56 -27.53 27.02
N ALA A 209 -5.09 -26.60 27.82
CA ALA A 209 -5.19 -26.71 29.26
C ALA A 209 -6.62 -27.07 29.68
N SER A 210 -7.01 -28.34 29.52
CA SER A 210 -7.79 -29.09 30.51
C SER A 210 -7.93 -30.56 30.08
N PRO A 211 -7.83 -31.59 30.97
CA PRO A 211 -8.06 -31.54 32.43
C PRO A 211 -7.16 -32.46 33.29
N SER A 212 -6.02 -32.02 33.84
CA SER A 212 -5.41 -32.77 34.97
C SER A 212 -4.51 -31.96 35.91
N TRP A 213 -3.65 -31.09 35.39
CA TRP A 213 -2.63 -30.43 36.24
C TRP A 213 -3.16 -29.28 37.12
N MET A 214 -4.41 -28.83 36.92
CA MET A 214 -4.99 -27.70 37.66
C MET A 214 -5.62 -28.10 39.00
N ILE A 215 -5.74 -29.40 39.31
CA ILE A 215 -6.24 -29.87 40.62
C ILE A 215 -5.12 -29.88 41.68
N ASP A 216 -3.85 -30.08 41.30
CA ASP A 216 -2.75 -30.19 42.26
C ASP A 216 -2.09 -28.85 42.64
N THR A 217 -2.19 -27.81 41.80
CA THR A 217 -1.45 -26.55 42.02
C THR A 217 -2.26 -25.44 42.68
N ALA A 218 -3.58 -25.61 42.83
CA ALA A 218 -4.46 -24.63 43.49
C ALA A 218 -4.49 -24.77 45.02
N GLY A 219 -4.00 -25.90 45.57
CA GLY A 219 -3.97 -26.14 47.01
C GLY A 219 -2.88 -25.39 47.77
N GLU A 220 -1.83 -24.91 47.08
CA GLU A 220 -0.59 -24.49 47.76
C GLU A 220 -0.33 -22.97 47.77
N LEU A 221 -1.10 -22.17 47.01
CA LEU A 221 -0.86 -20.72 46.89
C LEU A 221 -2.03 -19.83 47.36
N THR A 222 -3.08 -20.40 47.97
CA THR A 222 -4.32 -19.70 48.34
C THR A 222 -4.32 -19.12 49.76
N GLY A 223 -3.17 -18.61 50.23
CA GLY A 223 -3.07 -17.99 51.56
C GLY A 223 -3.59 -16.54 51.64
N VAL A 224 -3.25 -15.65 50.70
CA VAL A 224 -3.44 -14.20 50.95
C VAL A 224 -3.82 -13.35 49.72
N ALA A 225 -3.98 -13.93 48.52
CA ALA A 225 -4.43 -13.19 47.32
C ALA A 225 -5.52 -13.91 46.49
N GLY A 226 -6.06 -15.04 46.99
CA GLY A 226 -6.94 -15.93 46.23
C GLY A 226 -8.42 -15.54 46.15
N ALA A 227 -8.94 -14.75 47.11
CA ALA A 227 -10.38 -14.50 47.19
C ALA A 227 -10.94 -13.66 46.04
N GLY A 228 -10.20 -12.64 45.57
CA GLY A 228 -10.66 -11.76 44.50
C GLY A 228 -10.56 -12.38 43.10
N ILE A 229 -9.49 -13.13 42.83
CA ILE A 229 -9.27 -13.78 41.53
C ILE A 229 -10.19 -15.00 41.38
N GLY A 230 -10.43 -15.75 42.46
CA GLY A 230 -11.38 -16.87 42.47
C GLY A 230 -12.81 -16.45 42.16
N ALA A 231 -13.27 -15.34 42.74
CA ALA A 231 -14.62 -14.81 42.49
C ALA A 231 -14.81 -14.36 41.02
N VAL A 232 -13.83 -13.67 40.44
CA VAL A 232 -13.87 -13.26 39.03
C VAL A 232 -13.83 -14.48 38.10
N GLN A 233 -13.01 -15.49 38.43
CA GLN A 233 -12.93 -16.71 37.62
C GLN A 233 -14.21 -17.56 37.71
N GLN A 234 -14.85 -17.58 38.88
CA GLN A 234 -16.14 -18.25 39.07
C GLN A 234 -17.26 -17.54 38.30
N ASP A 235 -17.35 -16.20 38.36
CA ASP A 235 -18.32 -15.40 37.59
C ASP A 235 -18.16 -15.61 36.08
N VAL A 236 -16.93 -15.58 35.57
CA VAL A 236 -16.66 -15.84 34.14
C VAL A 236 -17.02 -17.28 33.75
N THR A 237 -16.76 -18.26 34.61
CA THR A 237 -17.10 -19.67 34.35
C THR A 237 -18.61 -19.88 34.36
N GLU A 238 -19.31 -19.23 35.29
CA GLU A 238 -20.77 -19.27 35.39
C GLU A 238 -21.42 -18.62 34.17
N ARG A 239 -20.99 -17.41 33.77
CA ARG A 239 -21.47 -16.74 32.53
C ARG A 239 -21.19 -17.56 31.28
N ARG A 240 -20.02 -18.21 31.21
CA ARG A 240 -19.66 -19.12 30.11
C ARG A 240 -20.60 -20.32 30.04
N ASN A 241 -20.92 -20.93 31.19
CA ASN A 241 -21.82 -22.09 31.23
C ASN A 241 -23.26 -21.69 30.91
N ARG A 242 -23.70 -20.51 31.38
CA ARG A 242 -25.03 -19.95 31.10
C ARG A 242 -25.25 -19.66 29.62
N THR A 243 -24.24 -19.14 28.93
CA THR A 243 -24.31 -18.79 27.49
C THR A 243 -23.93 -19.94 26.54
N ALA A 244 -23.61 -21.13 27.06
CA ALA A 244 -23.23 -22.29 26.25
C ALA A 244 -24.28 -22.72 25.21
N PRO A 245 -25.59 -22.82 25.53
CA PRO A 245 -26.60 -23.16 24.54
C PRO A 245 -26.73 -22.09 23.44
N ASP A 246 -26.81 -20.81 23.80
CA ASP A 246 -26.99 -19.72 22.82
C ASP A 246 -25.80 -19.61 21.86
N ARG A 247 -24.58 -19.88 22.36
CA ARG A 247 -23.38 -19.98 21.53
C ARG A 247 -23.47 -21.10 20.50
N ALA A 248 -24.01 -22.26 20.88
CA ALA A 248 -24.14 -23.39 19.98
C ALA A 248 -25.13 -23.08 18.85
N ASP A 249 -26.24 -22.42 19.18
CA ASP A 249 -27.23 -21.99 18.20
C ASP A 249 -26.71 -20.89 17.25
N PHE A 250 -26.02 -19.87 17.79
CA PHE A 250 -25.35 -18.87 16.97
C PHE A 250 -24.38 -19.51 15.95
N LEU A 251 -23.48 -20.39 16.42
CA LEU A 251 -22.51 -21.05 15.56
C LEU A 251 -23.17 -21.97 14.52
N ARG A 252 -24.26 -22.62 14.89
CA ARG A 252 -25.08 -23.43 13.98
C ARG A 252 -25.63 -22.55 12.86
N HIS A 253 -26.28 -21.42 13.17
CA HIS A 253 -26.83 -20.51 12.16
C HIS A 253 -25.77 -19.86 11.26
N VAL A 254 -24.58 -19.53 11.80
CA VAL A 254 -23.46 -19.02 10.99
C VAL A 254 -22.96 -20.07 10.01
N ARG A 255 -22.76 -21.33 10.46
CA ARG A 255 -22.35 -22.43 9.58
C ARG A 255 -23.38 -22.69 8.49
N GLU A 256 -24.64 -22.73 8.89
CA GLU A 256 -25.80 -22.90 8.03
C GLU A 256 -25.93 -21.78 6.97
N ALA A 257 -25.59 -20.53 7.31
CA ALA A 257 -25.53 -19.42 6.36
C ALA A 257 -24.38 -19.60 5.36
N GLY A 258 -23.21 -20.04 5.83
CA GLY A 258 -22.07 -20.35 4.97
C GLY A 258 -22.37 -21.45 3.96
N THR A 259 -23.03 -22.53 4.40
CA THR A 259 -23.47 -23.61 3.50
C THR A 259 -24.49 -23.12 2.47
N ALA A 260 -25.46 -22.28 2.87
CA ALA A 260 -26.42 -21.70 1.93
C ALA A 260 -25.75 -20.83 0.86
N LEU A 261 -24.75 -20.04 1.25
CA LEU A 261 -23.97 -19.22 0.32
C LEU A 261 -23.17 -20.09 -0.67
N LEU A 262 -22.53 -21.15 -0.20
CA LEU A 262 -21.80 -22.09 -1.06
C LEU A 262 -22.70 -22.84 -2.05
N ASN A 263 -23.97 -23.04 -1.68
CA ASN A 263 -24.98 -23.65 -2.55
C ASN A 263 -25.65 -22.66 -3.51
N GLY A 264 -25.22 -21.38 -3.53
CA GLY A 264 -25.78 -20.37 -4.42
C GLY A 264 -27.14 -19.83 -3.98
N ASP A 265 -27.52 -19.97 -2.71
CA ASP A 265 -28.75 -19.41 -2.15
C ASP A 265 -28.45 -18.23 -1.20
N PRO A 266 -28.27 -17.01 -1.75
CA PRO A 266 -27.99 -15.83 -0.95
C PRO A 266 -29.19 -15.41 -0.08
N GLY A 267 -30.42 -15.78 -0.45
CA GLY A 267 -31.63 -15.46 0.30
C GLY A 267 -31.70 -16.23 1.62
N ALA A 268 -31.46 -17.54 1.56
CA ALA A 268 -31.37 -18.38 2.75
C ALA A 268 -30.16 -17.99 3.63
N ALA A 269 -29.02 -17.65 3.03
CA ALA A 269 -27.85 -17.16 3.77
C ALA A 269 -28.18 -15.88 4.54
N ALA A 270 -28.83 -14.89 3.90
CA ALA A 270 -29.23 -13.65 4.54
C ALA A 270 -30.25 -13.85 5.66
N ALA A 271 -31.22 -14.76 5.47
CA ALA A 271 -32.18 -15.11 6.51
C ALA A 271 -31.49 -15.75 7.73
N ARG A 272 -30.58 -16.71 7.52
CA ARG A 272 -29.80 -17.37 8.58
C ARG A 272 -28.90 -16.38 9.34
N LEU A 273 -28.25 -15.45 8.63
CA LEU A 273 -27.44 -14.40 9.26
C LEU A 273 -28.28 -13.43 10.10
N ARG A 274 -29.51 -13.13 9.69
CA ARG A 274 -30.41 -12.29 10.49
C ARG A 274 -30.77 -12.96 11.81
N VAL A 275 -31.06 -14.27 11.78
CA VAL A 275 -31.32 -15.07 13.00
C VAL A 275 -30.07 -15.11 13.88
N ALA A 276 -28.89 -15.40 13.30
CA ALA A 276 -27.62 -15.39 14.03
C ALA A 276 -27.33 -14.02 14.68
N GLY A 277 -27.71 -12.91 14.02
CA GLY A 277 -27.61 -11.57 14.62
C GLY A 277 -28.50 -11.41 15.86
N GLY A 278 -29.70 -11.99 15.85
CA GLY A 278 -30.59 -12.06 17.02
C GLY A 278 -29.96 -12.85 18.16
N ASP A 279 -29.43 -14.03 17.87
CA ASP A 279 -28.76 -14.89 18.86
C ASP A 279 -27.52 -14.21 19.46
N LEU A 280 -26.74 -13.49 18.64
CA LEU A 280 -25.58 -12.74 19.11
C LEU A 280 -25.99 -11.61 20.08
N MET A 281 -27.07 -10.90 19.78
CA MET A 281 -27.58 -9.85 20.66
C MET A 281 -28.16 -10.40 21.96
N GLN A 282 -28.79 -11.58 21.92
CA GLN A 282 -29.26 -12.30 23.10
C GLN A 282 -28.08 -12.74 23.97
N LEU A 283 -27.11 -13.43 23.36
CA LEU A 283 -25.87 -13.86 23.99
C LEU A 283 -25.11 -12.69 24.63
N TRP A 284 -25.10 -11.52 24.00
CA TRP A 284 -24.47 -10.32 24.55
C TRP A 284 -25.20 -9.76 25.78
N ARG A 285 -26.55 -9.78 25.77
CA ARG A 285 -27.37 -9.38 26.93
C ARG A 285 -27.16 -10.33 28.09
N ASP A 286 -27.23 -11.64 27.83
CA ASP A 286 -27.02 -12.68 28.83
C ASP A 286 -25.60 -12.65 29.39
N TRP A 287 -24.60 -12.34 28.54
CA TRP A 287 -23.22 -12.16 28.97
C TRP A 287 -23.03 -10.94 29.88
N ARG A 288 -23.73 -9.82 29.62
CA ARG A 288 -23.65 -8.63 30.48
C ARG A 288 -24.38 -8.82 31.81
N GLY A 289 -25.34 -9.74 31.88
CA GLY A 289 -26.18 -9.94 33.05
C GLY A 289 -27.22 -8.82 33.20
N GLU A 290 -27.63 -8.22 32.08
CA GLU A 290 -28.81 -7.35 32.04
C GLU A 290 -30.03 -8.28 32.18
N GLU A 291 -30.56 -8.43 33.40
CA GLU A 291 -31.86 -9.07 33.59
C GLU A 291 -32.90 -8.30 32.77
N PRO A 292 -33.80 -9.00 32.05
CA PRO A 292 -34.89 -8.31 31.37
C PRO A 292 -35.70 -7.54 32.41
N ASP A 293 -35.84 -6.23 32.22
CA ASP A 293 -36.68 -5.38 33.06
C ASP A 293 -38.06 -6.04 33.15
N ALA A 294 -38.44 -6.51 34.35
CA ALA A 294 -39.62 -7.33 34.58
C ALA A 294 -40.94 -6.55 34.54
N ASP A 295 -40.94 -5.34 33.96
CA ASP A 295 -42.07 -4.42 33.88
C ASP A 295 -42.42 -4.10 32.41
N ASP A 296 -42.91 -5.11 31.67
CA ASP A 296 -43.71 -4.95 30.44
C ASP A 296 -44.79 -6.04 30.35
#